data_AF-A0A6A5V2T7-F1
#
_entry.id   AF-A0A6A5V2T7-F1
#
_cell.length_a   1.000
_cell.length_b   1.000
_cell.length_c   1.000
_cell.angle_alpha   90.00
_cell.angle_beta   90.00
_cell.angle_gamma   90.00
#
_symmetry.space_group_name_H-M   'P 1'
#
loop_
_entity.id
_entity.type
_entity.pdbx_description
1 polymer ?
#
loop_
_entity_poly.entity_id
_entity_poly.type
_entity_poly.pdbx_seq_one_letter_code
_entity_poly.pdbx_strand_id
1 'polypeptide(L)'
;MSPEYVPLVDAGLRLRRRNNGNIPGVNTPFWYISQCDRTPATLHVEDGNLGSVNLLLAGAPKLWLFIPECEKTNLERRMKGLYGPGRVPCSQEIRHYNAIISPALLEEWGIAYHLDCCLPGEMIVTRQNTYHQVLNMGPNVAESVNI
;
A
#
# COMPACT_ATOMS: atom_id res chain seq x y z
N MET A 1 30.24 19.05 2.25
CA MET A 1 29.67 17.70 2.02
C MET A 1 28.25 17.74 2.51
N SER A 2 27.26 17.49 1.65
CA SER A 2 25.89 17.25 2.11
C SER A 2 25.92 16.06 3.08
N PRO A 3 25.18 16.10 4.20
CA PRO A 3 25.07 14.92 5.04
C PRO A 3 24.59 13.73 4.21
N GLU A 4 25.20 12.57 4.42
CA GLU A 4 24.77 11.32 3.81
C GLU A 4 23.34 11.03 4.25
N TYR A 5 22.48 10.63 3.32
CA TYR A 5 21.08 10.36 3.61
C TYR A 5 20.96 9.17 4.58
N VAL A 6 20.21 9.37 5.67
CA VAL A 6 19.87 8.32 6.62
C VAL A 6 18.35 8.06 6.53
N PRO A 7 17.92 6.85 6.14
CA PRO A 7 16.51 6.45 6.15
C PRO A 7 15.80 6.68 7.48
N LEU A 8 14.53 7.09 7.43
CA LEU A 8 13.68 7.22 8.62
C LEU A 8 12.88 5.95 8.92
N VAL A 9 12.83 5.01 7.96
CA VAL A 9 12.20 3.70 8.13
C VAL A 9 13.19 2.59 7.78
N ASP A 10 13.03 1.43 8.43
CA ASP A 10 13.97 0.30 8.32
C ASP A 10 13.23 -1.03 8.25
N ALA A 11 13.63 -1.88 7.31
CA ALA A 11 13.10 -3.23 7.10
C ALA A 11 13.52 -4.24 8.19
N GLY A 12 14.40 -3.83 9.10
CA GLY A 12 15.01 -4.67 10.10
C GLY A 12 16.11 -5.58 9.56
N LEU A 13 16.95 -6.07 10.48
CA LEU A 13 18.13 -6.88 10.14
C LEU A 13 17.77 -8.21 9.46
N ARG A 14 16.60 -8.78 9.77
CA ARG A 14 16.18 -10.09 9.21
C ARG A 14 15.84 -9.99 7.73
N LEU A 15 15.08 -8.98 7.33
CA LEU A 15 14.67 -8.81 5.94
C LEU A 15 15.82 -8.31 5.06
N ARG A 16 16.72 -7.48 5.62
CA ARG A 16 17.97 -7.06 4.95
C ARG A 16 18.95 -8.19 4.65
N ARG A 17 18.96 -9.24 5.46
CA ARG A 17 19.85 -10.41 5.25
C ARG A 17 19.32 -11.39 4.22
N ARG A 18 18.03 -11.30 3.85
CA ARG A 18 17.44 -12.17 2.83
C ARG A 18 17.85 -11.66 1.44
N ASN A 19 18.16 -12.61 0.54
CA ASN A 19 18.41 -12.42 -0.91
C ASN A 19 19.78 -11.90 -1.37
N ASN A 20 20.86 -12.07 -0.59
CA ASN A 20 22.25 -11.74 -0.99
C ASN A 20 22.42 -10.31 -1.56
N GLY A 21 21.50 -9.38 -1.28
CA GLY A 21 21.48 -8.05 -1.86
C GLY A 21 20.24 -7.26 -1.48
N ASN A 22 20.29 -5.96 -1.79
CA ASN A 22 19.19 -5.03 -1.57
C ASN A 22 18.12 -5.22 -2.65
N ILE A 23 16.87 -5.33 -2.22
CA ILE A 23 15.67 -5.32 -3.06
C ILE A 23 14.99 -3.96 -2.85
N PRO A 24 15.05 -3.08 -3.87
CA PRO A 24 14.39 -1.77 -3.85
C PRO A 24 12.91 -1.88 -3.45
N GLY A 25 12.46 -1.03 -2.53
CA GLY A 25 11.10 -1.01 -1.98
C GLY A 25 10.84 -2.06 -0.89
N VAL A 26 11.51 -3.22 -0.95
CA VAL A 26 11.28 -4.31 0.00
C VAL A 26 12.17 -4.19 1.25
N ASN A 27 13.49 -4.22 1.08
CA ASN A 27 14.43 -4.14 2.22
C ASN A 27 15.29 -2.86 2.21
N THR A 28 15.05 -2.00 1.23
CA THR A 28 15.53 -0.62 1.16
C THR A 28 14.37 0.32 0.88
N PRO A 29 14.26 1.47 1.57
CA PRO A 29 13.09 2.33 1.47
C PRO A 29 12.88 2.96 0.09
N PHE A 30 11.63 3.29 -0.19
CA PHE A 30 11.22 4.12 -1.32
C PHE A 30 10.64 5.45 -0.87
N TRP A 31 10.85 6.46 -1.71
CA TRP A 31 10.21 7.76 -1.59
C TRP A 31 9.03 7.86 -2.54
N TYR A 32 7.92 8.37 -2.03
CA TYR A 32 6.70 8.63 -2.79
C TYR A 32 6.44 10.12 -2.77
N ILE A 33 6.57 10.75 -3.94
CA ILE A 33 6.33 12.18 -4.12
C ILE A 33 5.06 12.35 -4.96
N SER A 34 4.05 12.98 -4.38
CA SER A 34 2.88 13.45 -5.12
C SER A 34 3.03 14.93 -5.40
N GLN A 35 2.73 15.35 -6.64
CA GLN A 35 2.73 16.75 -7.05
C GLN A 35 1.33 17.29 -7.34
N CYS A 36 0.33 16.41 -7.40
CA CYS A 36 -1.05 16.74 -7.73
C CYS A 36 -1.99 16.26 -6.61
N ASP A 37 -3.18 16.82 -6.59
CA ASP A 37 -4.27 16.31 -5.78
C ASP A 37 -4.83 15.01 -6.36
N ARG A 38 -5.41 14.19 -5.48
CA ARG A 38 -6.15 12.97 -5.79
C ARG A 38 -5.35 11.93 -6.59
N THR A 39 -4.03 11.86 -6.39
CA THR A 39 -3.23 10.80 -7.01
C THR A 39 -3.34 9.50 -6.20
N PRO A 40 -3.59 8.34 -6.85
CA PRO A 40 -3.84 7.09 -6.15
C PRO A 40 -2.64 6.15 -6.11
N ALA A 41 -2.55 5.35 -5.05
CA ALA A 41 -1.97 4.01 -5.10
C ALA A 41 -3.13 3.01 -5.15
N THR A 42 -3.15 2.18 -6.20
CA THR A 42 -4.25 1.25 -6.49
C THR A 42 -4.39 0.17 -5.42
N LEU A 43 -5.50 -0.55 -5.40
CA LEU A 43 -5.79 -1.59 -4.41
C LEU A 43 -4.81 -2.77 -4.53
N HIS A 44 -4.06 -3.06 -3.48
CA HIS A 44 -3.08 -4.15 -3.46
C HIS A 44 -2.79 -4.67 -2.04
N VAL A 45 -2.02 -5.76 -1.98
CA VAL A 45 -1.32 -6.24 -0.79
C VAL A 45 0.18 -6.19 -1.08
N GLU A 46 0.99 -6.14 -0.02
CA GLU A 46 2.45 -6.14 -0.14
C GLU A 46 3.00 -7.44 -0.75
N ASP A 47 4.15 -7.34 -1.40
CA ASP A 47 4.86 -8.48 -1.96
C ASP A 47 5.33 -9.44 -0.86
N GLY A 48 5.34 -10.74 -1.17
CA GLY A 48 5.77 -11.77 -0.22
C GLY A 48 4.88 -11.92 1.02
N ASN A 49 3.68 -11.31 1.00
CA ASN A 49 2.78 -11.23 2.14
C ASN A 49 3.44 -10.56 3.37
N LEU A 50 4.29 -9.56 3.12
CA LEU A 50 4.94 -8.77 4.16
C LEU A 50 3.98 -7.72 4.74
N GLY A 51 4.39 -7.09 5.85
CA GLY A 51 3.80 -5.81 6.24
C GLY A 51 4.53 -4.67 5.54
N SER A 52 4.05 -3.45 5.75
CA SER A 52 4.79 -2.25 5.38
C SER A 52 4.61 -1.15 6.41
N VAL A 53 5.54 -0.21 6.41
CA VAL A 53 5.43 1.06 7.12
C VAL A 53 5.51 2.19 6.12
N ASN A 54 4.67 3.21 6.28
CA ASN A 54 4.67 4.42 5.46
C ASN A 54 4.66 5.63 6.39
N LEU A 55 5.74 6.40 6.37
CA LEU A 55 5.88 7.65 7.12
C LEU A 55 5.61 8.83 6.18
N LEU A 56 4.56 9.62 6.49
CA LEU A 56 4.27 10.84 5.75
C LEU A 56 5.21 11.95 6.24
N LEU A 57 6.18 12.34 5.43
CA LEU A 57 7.22 13.29 5.84
C LEU A 57 6.71 14.73 5.84
N ALA A 58 5.99 15.15 4.79
CA ALA A 58 5.50 16.52 4.64
C ALA A 58 4.37 16.62 3.61
N GLY A 59 3.63 17.74 3.66
CA GLY A 59 2.66 18.14 2.64
C GLY A 59 1.20 17.82 3.00
N ALA A 60 0.38 17.54 1.99
CA ALA A 60 -1.03 17.22 2.18
C ALA A 60 -1.24 15.80 2.74
N PRO A 61 -2.35 15.55 3.46
CA PRO A 61 -2.68 14.24 4.01
C PRO A 61 -2.76 13.12 2.96
N LYS A 62 -2.62 11.87 3.44
CA LYS A 62 -2.92 10.66 2.68
C LYS A 62 -4.15 9.98 3.30
N LEU A 63 -5.18 9.78 2.49
CA LEU A 63 -6.33 8.96 2.87
C LEU A 63 -6.04 7.51 2.51
N TRP A 64 -6.06 6.63 3.50
CA TRP A 64 -5.89 5.20 3.36
C TRP A 64 -7.23 4.49 3.49
N LEU A 65 -7.46 3.51 2.63
CA LEU A 65 -8.56 2.57 2.75
C LEU A 65 -7.97 1.18 2.96
N PHE A 66 -8.40 0.50 4.00
CA PHE A 66 -8.00 -0.86 4.34
C PHE A 66 -9.18 -1.81 4.25
N ILE A 67 -8.91 -3.02 3.75
CA ILE A 67 -9.85 -4.14 3.76
C ILE A 67 -9.17 -5.27 4.55
N PRO A 68 -9.77 -5.71 5.66
CA PRO A 68 -9.16 -6.70 6.54
C PRO A 68 -9.00 -8.06 5.85
N GLU A 69 -8.02 -8.85 6.28
CA GLU A 69 -7.73 -10.17 5.70
C GLU A 69 -8.95 -11.11 5.68
N CYS A 70 -9.85 -11.01 6.68
CA CYS A 70 -11.07 -11.82 6.71
C CYS A 70 -12.00 -11.59 5.50
N GLU A 71 -11.92 -10.43 4.86
CA GLU A 71 -12.69 -10.09 3.67
C GLU A 71 -11.98 -10.41 2.35
N LYS A 72 -10.72 -10.85 2.41
CA LYS A 72 -9.86 -11.09 1.23
C LYS A 72 -10.55 -11.92 0.16
N THR A 73 -11.09 -13.08 0.53
CA THR A 73 -11.75 -13.99 -0.42
C THR A 73 -13.04 -13.40 -0.99
N ASN A 74 -13.77 -12.60 -0.22
CA ASN A 74 -14.97 -11.93 -0.70
C ASN A 74 -14.62 -10.85 -1.72
N LEU A 75 -13.63 -10.03 -1.41
CA LEU A 75 -13.11 -8.99 -2.28
C LEU A 75 -12.61 -9.59 -3.60
N GLU A 76 -11.72 -10.58 -3.53
CA GLU A 76 -11.13 -11.18 -4.73
C GLU A 76 -12.20 -11.76 -5.66
N ARG A 77 -13.21 -12.43 -5.10
CA ARG A 77 -14.35 -12.96 -5.85
C ARG A 77 -15.15 -11.87 -6.54
N ARG A 78 -15.48 -10.78 -5.83
CA ARG A 78 -16.26 -9.66 -6.37
C ARG A 78 -15.48 -8.93 -7.48
N MET A 79 -14.20 -8.66 -7.23
CA MET A 79 -13.31 -8.03 -8.21
C MET A 79 -13.16 -8.88 -9.47
N LYS A 80 -13.00 -10.20 -9.34
CA LYS A 80 -12.96 -11.11 -10.49
C LYS A 80 -14.29 -11.15 -11.26
N GLY A 81 -15.42 -11.04 -10.57
CA GLY A 81 -16.72 -10.90 -11.21
C GLY A 81 -16.85 -9.59 -12.02
N LEU A 82 -16.25 -8.50 -11.51
CA LEU A 82 -16.31 -7.18 -12.13
C LEU A 82 -15.34 -7.03 -13.31
N TYR A 83 -14.10 -7.48 -13.18
CA TYR A 83 -13.04 -7.29 -14.18
C TYR A 83 -12.81 -8.52 -15.07
N GLY A 84 -13.41 -9.66 -14.74
CA GLY A 84 -13.18 -10.93 -15.41
C GLY A 84 -11.89 -11.63 -14.96
N PRO A 85 -11.67 -12.88 -15.41
CA PRO A 85 -10.45 -13.61 -15.10
C PRO A 85 -9.23 -12.98 -15.79
N GLY A 86 -8.12 -12.94 -15.07
CA GLY A 86 -6.82 -12.59 -15.61
C GLY A 86 -6.38 -13.58 -16.70
N ARG A 87 -5.55 -13.09 -17.63
CA ARG A 87 -5.03 -13.90 -18.74
C ARG A 87 -4.11 -15.02 -18.28
N VAL A 88 -3.46 -14.86 -17.12
CA VAL A 88 -2.49 -15.79 -16.55
C VAL A 88 -2.85 -16.01 -15.08
N PRO A 89 -2.84 -17.26 -14.58
CA PRO A 89 -3.00 -17.53 -13.16
C PRO A 89 -1.96 -16.77 -12.33
N CYS A 90 -2.41 -15.95 -11.39
CA CYS A 90 -1.54 -15.15 -10.52
C CYS A 90 -2.10 -15.12 -9.10
N SER A 91 -1.25 -15.34 -8.11
CA SER A 91 -1.61 -15.26 -6.68
C SER A 91 -1.91 -13.83 -6.20
N GLN A 92 -1.63 -12.81 -7.02
CA GLN A 92 -1.89 -11.40 -6.73
C GLN A 92 -2.70 -10.74 -7.87
N GLU A 93 -3.69 -11.46 -8.41
CA GLU A 93 -4.50 -11.05 -9.57
C GLU A 93 -5.08 -9.62 -9.44
N ILE A 94 -5.52 -9.24 -8.23
CA ILE A 94 -6.16 -7.93 -7.97
C ILE A 94 -5.30 -6.73 -8.36
N ARG A 95 -3.98 -6.78 -8.12
CA ARG A 95 -3.09 -5.66 -8.45
C ARG A 95 -3.01 -5.43 -9.96
N HIS A 96 -3.25 -6.46 -10.77
CA HIS A 96 -3.20 -6.36 -12.23
C HIS A 96 -4.40 -5.61 -12.81
N TYR A 97 -5.50 -5.47 -12.05
CA TYR A 97 -6.63 -4.66 -12.46
C TYR A 97 -6.36 -3.15 -12.37
N ASN A 98 -5.30 -2.73 -11.66
CA ASN A 98 -4.99 -1.32 -11.40
C ASN A 98 -6.21 -0.53 -10.91
N ALA A 99 -7.01 -1.17 -10.06
CA ALA A 99 -8.30 -0.66 -9.64
C ALA A 99 -8.19 0.25 -8.40
N ILE A 100 -9.10 1.21 -8.32
CA ILE A 100 -9.40 1.97 -7.11
C ILE A 100 -10.85 1.68 -6.79
N ILE A 101 -11.13 1.18 -5.59
CA ILE A 101 -12.48 0.84 -5.17
C ILE A 101 -13.06 1.94 -4.29
N SER A 102 -14.33 2.29 -4.53
CA SER A 102 -15.03 3.27 -3.70
C SER A 102 -15.63 2.61 -2.45
N PRO A 103 -15.72 3.33 -1.32
CA PRO A 103 -16.46 2.86 -0.15
C PRO A 103 -17.90 2.41 -0.45
N ALA A 104 -18.62 3.16 -1.28
CA ALA A 104 -19.99 2.82 -1.68
C ALA A 104 -20.10 1.45 -2.36
N LEU A 105 -19.11 1.07 -3.17
CA LEU A 105 -19.10 -0.25 -3.82
C LEU A 105 -18.79 -1.37 -2.82
N LEU A 106 -17.92 -1.12 -1.84
CA LEU A 106 -17.65 -2.07 -0.76
C LEU A 106 -18.90 -2.29 0.10
N GLU A 107 -19.65 -1.23 0.39
CA GLU A 107 -20.93 -1.29 1.11
C GLU A 107 -21.98 -2.11 0.35
N GLU A 108 -22.11 -1.89 -0.96
CA GLU A 108 -22.99 -2.70 -1.82
C GLU A 108 -22.61 -4.19 -1.78
N TRP A 109 -21.31 -4.48 -1.73
CA TRP A 109 -20.81 -5.86 -1.65
C TRP A 109 -20.88 -6.48 -0.26
N GLY A 110 -21.20 -5.69 0.77
CA GLY A 110 -21.17 -6.09 2.16
C GLY A 110 -19.76 -6.39 2.68
N ILE A 111 -18.74 -5.71 2.14
CA ILE A 111 -17.34 -5.89 2.53
C ILE A 111 -16.95 -4.84 3.57
N ALA A 112 -16.49 -5.30 4.73
CA ALA A 112 -15.96 -4.42 5.76
C ALA A 112 -14.70 -3.69 5.29
N TYR A 113 -14.56 -2.42 5.67
CA TYR A 113 -13.39 -1.60 5.37
C TYR A 113 -13.13 -0.59 6.49
N HIS A 114 -11.93 -0.02 6.51
CA HIS A 114 -11.53 1.05 7.40
C HIS A 114 -10.91 2.20 6.61
N LEU A 115 -11.16 3.43 7.03
CA LEU A 115 -10.54 4.63 6.47
C LEU A 115 -9.67 5.29 7.53
N ASP A 116 -8.46 5.67 7.14
CA ASP A 116 -7.55 6.41 8.00
C ASP A 116 -6.97 7.61 7.25
N CYS A 117 -6.87 8.76 7.90
CA CYS A 117 -6.33 9.98 7.33
C CYS A 117 -4.97 10.26 7.97
N CYS A 118 -3.92 9.86 7.28
CA CYS A 118 -2.54 10.06 7.73
C CYS A 118 -2.09 11.50 7.44
N LEU A 119 -1.72 12.20 8.50
CA LEU A 119 -1.20 13.56 8.50
C LEU A 119 0.35 13.57 8.49
N PRO A 120 0.99 14.68 8.08
CA PRO A 120 2.45 14.79 8.14
C PRO A 120 3.00 14.52 9.55
N GLY A 121 4.05 13.69 9.62
CA GLY A 121 4.66 13.19 10.84
C GLY A 121 4.08 11.87 11.35
N GLU A 122 2.96 11.39 10.79
CA GLU A 122 2.34 10.13 11.17
C GLU A 122 2.83 8.97 10.32
N MET A 123 2.74 7.77 10.91
CA MET A 123 3.11 6.51 10.27
C MET A 123 1.91 5.59 10.19
N ILE A 124 1.67 5.04 9.00
CA ILE A 124 0.75 3.93 8.79
C ILE A 124 1.55 2.63 8.77
N VAL A 125 1.02 1.61 9.44
CA VAL A 125 1.56 0.24 9.40
C VAL A 125 0.52 -0.67 8.76
N THR A 126 0.87 -1.30 7.64
CA THR A 126 0.03 -2.32 7.02
C THR A 126 0.42 -3.70 7.56
N ARG A 127 -0.59 -4.51 7.89
CA ARG A 127 -0.37 -5.91 8.29
C ARG A 127 -0.35 -6.80 7.05
N GLN A 128 0.24 -7.97 7.21
CA GLN A 128 0.24 -9.03 6.20
C GLN A 128 -1.18 -9.27 5.68
N ASN A 129 -1.31 -9.57 4.38
CA ASN A 129 -2.56 -9.85 3.68
C ASN A 129 -3.66 -8.78 3.79
N THR A 130 -3.35 -7.58 4.27
CA THR A 130 -4.34 -6.50 4.37
C THR A 130 -4.37 -5.72 3.07
N TYR A 131 -5.47 -5.84 2.33
CA TYR A 131 -5.68 -5.05 1.13
C TYR A 131 -5.76 -3.58 1.49
N HIS A 132 -5.07 -2.74 0.73
CA HIS A 132 -5.13 -1.31 0.94
C HIS A 132 -4.95 -0.53 -0.35
N GLN A 133 -5.46 0.70 -0.34
CA GLN A 133 -5.25 1.70 -1.38
C GLN A 133 -5.05 3.06 -0.71
N VAL A 134 -4.40 3.97 -1.42
CA VAL A 134 -4.05 5.29 -0.91
C VAL A 134 -4.52 6.36 -1.86
N LEU A 135 -5.03 7.46 -1.34
CA LEU A 135 -5.32 8.67 -2.08
C LEU A 135 -4.55 9.84 -1.47
N ASN A 136 -3.65 10.44 -2.25
CA ASN A 136 -2.96 11.66 -1.85
C ASN A 136 -3.91 12.84 -2.00
N MET A 137 -4.15 13.59 -0.92
CA MET A 137 -5.09 14.73 -0.94
C MET A 137 -4.48 16.01 -1.53
N GLY A 138 -3.23 15.95 -1.97
CA GLY A 138 -2.48 17.08 -2.53
C GLY A 138 -0.99 16.73 -2.67
N PRO A 139 -0.14 17.74 -2.95
CA PRO A 139 1.30 17.55 -2.99
C PRO A 139 1.84 17.09 -1.63
N ASN A 140 2.58 15.97 -1.61
CA ASN A 140 3.16 15.41 -0.40
C ASN A 140 4.39 14.54 -0.69
N VAL A 141 5.12 14.20 0.38
CA VAL A 141 6.28 13.30 0.30
C VAL A 141 6.24 12.31 1.47
N ALA A 142 6.46 11.04 1.17
CA ALA A 142 6.49 9.96 2.16
C ALA A 142 7.65 8.99 1.89
N GLU A 143 8.06 8.30 2.95
CA GLU A 143 9.04 7.21 2.89
C GLU A 143 8.39 5.92 3.37
N SER A 144 8.61 4.81 2.65
CA SER A 144 8.09 3.50 3.06
C SER A 144 9.03 2.35 2.78
N VAL A 145 8.85 1.26 3.54
CA VAL A 145 9.58 0.01 3.38
C VAL A 145 8.73 -1.16 3.89
N ASN A 146 8.99 -2.38 3.41
CA ASN A 146 8.37 -3.58 3.98
C ASN A 146 9.01 -4.00 5.31
N ILE A 147 8.23 -4.69 6.15
CA ILE A 147 8.64 -5.24 7.46
C ILE A 147 8.17 -6.68 7.66
#